data_AF-A0AAU9MX09-F1
#
_entry.id   AF-A0AAU9MX09-F1
#
_cell.length_a   1.000
_cell.length_b   1.000
_cell.length_c   1.000
_cell.angle_alpha   90.00
_cell.angle_beta   90.00
_cell.angle_gamma   90.00
#
_symmetry.space_group_name_H-M   'P 1'
#
loop_
_entity.id
_entity.type
_entity.pdbx_description
1 polymer ?
#
loop_
_entity_poly.entity_id
_entity_poly.type
_entity_poly.pdbx_seq_one_letter_code
_entity_poly.pdbx_strand_id
1 'polypeptide(L)'
;MVGGKRWCFGNQSSGDDVADFDPILLVSGIGGTILNSKLKSCFGLTTRIWVRILLADMEFRKRAWSLYNPDTGYTEALDDRSDIVVPQDDYGLYAIDILDPSLLIKCLQVTDVYYFHDMIDMLIKCGYKKGTTLFGYGYDFRQSNRTDQAMDGLKEKLETAYKASGGRKVNLISHSMGGLLVSCFISLHSDVFSKYVNKWISIATPFQGAPGYINDSLLTGLQFVEGLESYFFVSRWSMHQLLVECPSIYEMLPNPEFQWKKQPEIVVWRNRSENGQDSARLETYDPFGCVGLFEEALKDNEIEYNKKTIPLPFNLSIYKWAATTRKMLNSVQLPEGIDFYNIYGTSLDTPFDVCYGSETDPINDPSEICHSLPEYSYVDGDATVPAESAMADGFPAIERVGIPCAHRTLLRDETVFEYIRKWLGIEEQSNTTRVGVKTSKVVDVDLA
;
A
#
# COMPACT_ATOMS: atom_id res chain seq x y z
N MET A 1 30.49 -12.12 64.99
CA MET A 1 30.94 -12.86 63.78
C MET A 1 30.07 -14.10 63.68
N VAL A 2 29.24 -14.37 62.67
CA VAL A 2 28.99 -13.79 61.35
C VAL A 2 27.48 -13.93 61.12
N GLY A 3 26.83 -12.87 60.63
CA GLY A 3 25.43 -12.90 60.22
C GLY A 3 25.27 -13.54 58.84
N GLY A 4 24.23 -14.35 58.67
CA GLY A 4 23.75 -14.82 57.38
C GLY A 4 22.39 -14.22 57.09
N LYS A 5 22.38 -13.11 56.34
CA LYS A 5 21.18 -12.43 55.86
C LYS A 5 20.39 -13.36 54.93
N ARG A 6 19.12 -13.55 55.26
CA ARG A 6 18.07 -14.10 54.40
C ARG A 6 17.73 -13.02 53.35
N TRP A 7 18.14 -13.22 52.11
CA TRP A 7 17.76 -12.33 51.01
C TRP A 7 16.42 -12.81 50.46
N CYS A 8 15.35 -12.11 50.85
CA CYS A 8 14.10 -12.11 50.12
C CYS A 8 14.38 -11.42 48.77
N PHE A 9 14.36 -12.18 47.67
CA PHE A 9 14.23 -11.58 46.35
C PHE A 9 12.80 -11.07 46.24
N GLY A 10 12.62 -9.79 46.56
CA GLY A 10 11.41 -9.06 46.24
C GLY A 10 11.24 -9.02 44.73
N ASN A 11 10.00 -9.24 44.30
CA ASN A 11 9.49 -8.81 43.01
C ASN A 11 9.89 -7.36 42.77
N GLN A 12 10.93 -7.14 41.97
CA GLN A 12 11.00 -5.95 41.14
C GLN A 12 10.47 -6.36 39.77
N SER A 13 9.14 -6.37 39.66
CA SER A 13 8.54 -6.00 38.39
C SER A 13 9.02 -4.57 38.13
N SER A 14 10.03 -4.41 37.30
CA SER A 14 10.18 -3.17 36.54
C SER A 14 8.93 -3.07 35.68
N GLY A 15 7.86 -2.53 36.27
CA GLY A 15 6.72 -2.07 35.53
C GLY A 15 7.24 -0.91 34.70
N ASP A 16 7.68 -1.19 33.48
CA ASP A 16 7.61 -0.20 32.44
C ASP A 16 6.13 0.20 32.41
N ASP A 17 5.82 1.40 32.92
CA ASP A 17 4.47 1.95 32.86
C ASP A 17 3.99 1.77 31.42
N VAL A 18 3.00 0.88 31.23
CA VAL A 18 2.39 0.60 29.95
C VAL A 18 1.81 1.94 29.50
N ALA A 19 2.51 2.59 28.56
CA ALA A 19 2.24 3.98 28.17
C ALA A 19 0.73 4.15 27.96
N ASP A 20 0.10 5.18 28.52
CA ASP A 20 -1.37 5.28 28.66
C ASP A 20 -2.14 5.48 27.34
N PHE A 21 -1.50 5.23 26.20
CA PHE A 21 -2.06 5.36 24.86
C PHE A 21 -2.71 4.06 24.38
N ASP A 22 -3.87 4.17 23.74
CA ASP A 22 -4.42 3.10 22.91
C ASP A 22 -3.40 2.71 21.83
N PRO A 23 -3.07 1.42 21.65
CA PRO A 23 -2.04 1.01 20.71
C PRO A 23 -2.43 1.32 19.26
N ILE A 24 -1.44 1.63 18.42
CA ILE A 24 -1.59 1.85 16.99
C ILE A 24 -0.99 0.69 16.21
N LEU A 25 -1.72 0.23 15.20
CA LEU A 25 -1.22 -0.70 14.19
C LEU A 25 -1.27 -0.04 12.81
N LEU A 26 -0.10 0.13 12.20
CA LEU A 26 0.05 0.66 10.84
C LEU A 26 -0.01 -0.48 9.80
N VAL A 27 -0.83 -0.34 8.77
CA VAL A 27 -1.02 -1.34 7.70
C VAL A 27 -0.61 -0.76 6.34
N SER A 28 0.35 -1.40 5.66
CA SER A 28 0.86 -0.94 4.37
C SER A 28 -0.06 -1.17 3.18
N GLY A 29 0.17 -0.44 2.10
CA GLY A 29 -0.44 -0.68 0.79
C GLY A 29 0.47 -1.44 -0.16
N ILE A 30 0.07 -1.48 -1.43
CA ILE A 30 0.84 -2.15 -2.48
C ILE A 30 2.23 -1.52 -2.63
N GLY A 31 3.27 -2.36 -2.74
CA GLY A 31 4.65 -1.92 -2.82
C GLY A 31 5.22 -1.31 -1.54
N GLY A 32 4.39 -1.08 -0.50
CA GLY A 32 4.76 -0.42 0.76
C GLY A 32 5.35 -1.34 1.83
N THR A 33 5.82 -2.54 1.46
CA THR A 33 6.42 -3.51 2.38
C THR A 33 7.73 -4.03 1.81
N ILE A 34 8.78 -4.13 2.64
CA ILE A 34 10.02 -4.82 2.28
C ILE A 34 9.74 -6.32 2.08
N LEU A 35 10.12 -6.85 0.92
CA LEU A 35 10.16 -8.28 0.64
C LEU A 35 11.60 -8.77 0.55
N ASN A 36 11.85 -9.90 1.21
CA ASN A 36 13.10 -10.61 1.15
C ASN A 36 12.91 -12.00 0.53
N SER A 37 13.94 -12.49 -0.16
CA SER A 37 14.11 -13.90 -0.50
C SER A 37 15.01 -14.54 0.54
N LYS A 38 14.51 -15.58 1.22
CA LYS A 38 15.24 -16.35 2.23
C LYS A 38 15.53 -17.75 1.70
N LEU A 39 16.80 -18.13 1.63
CA LEU A 39 17.17 -19.47 1.17
C LEU A 39 16.64 -20.56 2.12
N LYS A 40 16.19 -21.68 1.56
CA LYS A 40 15.73 -22.86 2.30
C LYS A 40 16.86 -23.65 3.01
N SER A 41 18.12 -23.24 2.86
CA SER A 41 19.29 -23.94 3.43
C SER A 41 19.45 -23.69 4.94
N CYS A 42 20.22 -24.53 5.65
CA CYS A 42 20.36 -24.50 7.12
C CYS A 42 20.80 -23.16 7.73
N PHE A 43 21.49 -22.31 6.97
CA PHE A 43 21.92 -20.98 7.44
C PHE A 43 21.04 -19.83 6.92
N GLY A 44 20.06 -20.12 6.06
CA GLY A 44 18.96 -19.24 5.69
C GLY A 44 19.34 -17.81 5.32
N LEU A 45 20.28 -17.63 4.39
CA LEU A 45 20.68 -16.29 3.95
C LEU A 45 19.47 -15.55 3.36
N THR A 46 19.25 -14.33 3.86
CA THR A 46 18.16 -13.45 3.45
C THR A 46 18.70 -12.36 2.53
N THR A 47 18.06 -12.14 1.39
CA THR A 47 18.39 -11.09 0.42
C THR A 47 17.16 -10.23 0.17
N ARG A 48 17.28 -8.91 0.27
CA ARG A 48 16.19 -7.99 -0.08
C ARG A 48 15.97 -7.96 -1.59
N ILE A 49 14.73 -8.17 -1.98
CA ILE A 49 14.27 -8.20 -3.37
C ILE A 49 13.32 -7.04 -3.68
N TRP A 50 12.71 -6.43 -2.67
CA TRP A 50 11.88 -5.23 -2.79
C TRP A 50 11.85 -4.45 -1.46
N VAL A 51 11.87 -3.12 -1.41
CA VAL A 51 12.38 -2.23 -2.46
C VAL A 51 13.91 -2.27 -2.42
N ARG A 52 14.52 -2.18 -3.60
CA ARG A 52 15.97 -2.20 -3.77
C ARG A 52 16.34 -1.28 -4.92
N ILE A 53 17.44 -0.57 -4.78
CA ILE A 53 18.00 0.29 -5.84
C ILE A 53 19.21 -0.39 -6.50
N LEU A 54 20.15 -0.94 -5.73
CA LEU A 54 21.33 -1.57 -6.33
C LEU A 54 21.01 -2.94 -6.91
N LEU A 55 21.21 -3.14 -8.22
CA LEU A 55 20.88 -4.40 -8.91
C LEU A 55 19.40 -4.80 -8.78
N ALA A 56 18.51 -3.82 -8.65
CA ALA A 56 17.08 -3.99 -8.41
C ALA A 56 16.46 -4.99 -9.39
N ASP A 57 16.56 -4.69 -10.69
CA ASP A 57 15.96 -5.47 -11.75
C ASP A 57 16.54 -6.90 -11.83
N MET A 58 17.86 -7.07 -11.69
CA MET A 58 18.48 -8.40 -11.74
C MET A 58 18.01 -9.32 -10.61
N GLU A 59 17.97 -8.82 -9.37
CA GLU A 59 17.57 -9.64 -8.21
C GLU A 59 16.06 -9.85 -8.17
N PHE A 60 15.28 -8.86 -8.62
CA PHE A 60 13.85 -8.98 -8.80
C PHE A 60 13.51 -10.08 -9.82
N ARG A 61 14.08 -10.04 -11.02
CA ARG A 61 13.85 -11.08 -12.05
C ARG A 61 14.26 -12.47 -11.57
N LYS A 62 15.35 -12.56 -10.82
CA LYS A 62 15.87 -13.84 -10.34
C LYS A 62 14.96 -14.49 -9.28
N ARG A 63 14.33 -13.70 -8.40
CA ARG A 63 13.75 -14.19 -7.14
C ARG A 63 12.30 -13.77 -6.88
N ALA A 64 11.82 -12.69 -7.49
CA ALA A 64 10.49 -12.13 -7.25
C ALA A 64 9.44 -12.59 -8.27
N TRP A 65 9.86 -12.86 -9.52
CA TRP A 65 8.98 -13.40 -10.54
C TRP A 65 8.31 -14.69 -10.08
N SER A 66 7.00 -14.78 -10.34
CA SER A 66 6.10 -15.73 -9.72
C SER A 66 4.96 -16.08 -10.66
N LEU A 67 4.32 -17.21 -10.41
CA LEU A 67 3.11 -17.64 -11.09
C LEU A 67 2.00 -17.87 -10.07
N TYR A 68 0.78 -17.50 -10.42
CA TYR A 68 -0.37 -17.83 -9.60
C TYR A 68 -0.74 -19.30 -9.76
N ASN A 69 -0.86 -19.98 -8.63
CA ASN A 69 -1.31 -21.35 -8.54
C ASN A 69 -2.77 -21.37 -8.10
N PRO A 70 -3.73 -21.73 -8.98
CA PRO A 70 -5.15 -21.72 -8.64
C PRO A 70 -5.55 -22.80 -7.63
N ASP A 71 -4.74 -23.85 -7.47
CA ASP A 71 -5.02 -24.92 -6.49
C ASP A 71 -4.71 -24.46 -5.07
N THR A 72 -3.65 -23.65 -4.90
CA THR A 72 -3.26 -23.11 -3.58
C THR A 72 -3.88 -21.74 -3.32
N GLY A 73 -4.18 -20.97 -4.38
CA GLY A 73 -4.65 -19.60 -4.30
C GLY A 73 -3.53 -18.58 -4.08
N TYR A 74 -2.26 -18.97 -4.27
CA TYR A 74 -1.09 -18.13 -4.03
C TYR A 74 -0.29 -17.84 -5.30
N THR A 75 0.34 -16.67 -5.32
CA THR A 75 1.39 -16.30 -6.28
C THR A 75 2.73 -16.82 -5.78
N GLU A 76 3.21 -17.89 -6.40
CA GLU A 76 4.36 -18.68 -5.97
C GLU A 76 5.61 -18.31 -6.78
N ALA A 77 6.75 -18.08 -6.10
CA ALA A 77 7.99 -17.69 -6.75
C ALA A 77 8.53 -18.78 -7.68
N LEU A 78 9.06 -18.37 -8.83
CA LEU A 78 9.75 -19.27 -9.77
C LEU A 78 11.08 -19.82 -9.20
N ASP A 79 11.68 -19.12 -8.23
CA ASP A 79 12.89 -19.59 -7.53
C ASP A 79 12.53 -20.63 -6.45
N ASP A 80 12.74 -21.90 -6.76
CA ASP A 80 12.45 -23.02 -5.87
C ASP A 80 13.37 -23.08 -4.62
N ARG A 81 14.50 -22.37 -4.64
CA ARG A 81 15.55 -22.42 -3.60
C ARG A 81 15.27 -21.51 -2.42
N SER A 82 14.36 -20.55 -2.58
CA SER A 82 14.05 -19.55 -1.56
C SER A 82 12.57 -19.37 -1.35
N ASP A 83 12.22 -18.78 -0.21
CA ASP A 83 10.87 -18.34 0.11
C ASP A 83 10.85 -16.82 0.17
N ILE A 84 9.77 -16.22 -0.31
CA ILE A 84 9.54 -14.78 -0.16
C ILE A 84 8.96 -14.55 1.24
N VAL A 85 9.62 -13.69 2.02
CA VAL A 85 9.30 -13.42 3.41
C VAL A 85 9.29 -11.93 3.70
N VAL A 86 8.41 -11.52 4.60
CA VAL A 86 8.33 -10.15 5.11
C VAL A 86 9.08 -10.06 6.44
N PRO A 87 10.04 -9.12 6.61
CA PRO A 87 10.69 -8.87 7.89
C PRO A 87 9.69 -8.60 9.01
N GLN A 88 9.92 -9.16 10.19
CA GLN A 88 9.11 -8.91 11.40
C GLN A 88 9.84 -8.07 12.44
N ASP A 89 11.05 -7.63 12.11
CA ASP A 89 11.90 -6.78 12.95
C ASP A 89 11.17 -5.50 13.37
N ASP A 90 11.55 -4.98 14.53
CA ASP A 90 10.97 -3.77 15.11
C ASP A 90 9.43 -3.84 15.16
N TYR A 91 8.91 -5.01 15.56
CA TYR A 91 7.47 -5.28 15.69
C TYR A 91 6.69 -5.11 14.38
N GLY A 92 7.36 -5.34 13.25
CA GLY A 92 6.83 -5.17 11.89
C GLY A 92 6.93 -3.74 11.35
N LEU A 93 7.41 -2.76 12.15
CA LEU A 93 7.61 -1.39 11.69
C LEU A 93 8.75 -1.31 10.67
N TYR A 94 9.82 -2.08 10.86
CA TYR A 94 10.98 -2.08 9.95
C TYR A 94 10.57 -2.35 8.49
N ALA A 95 9.61 -3.24 8.27
CA ALA A 95 9.18 -3.63 6.93
C ALA A 95 8.45 -2.50 6.18
N ILE A 96 7.92 -1.50 6.90
CA ILE A 96 7.06 -0.45 6.34
C ILE A 96 7.60 0.97 6.60
N ASP A 97 8.78 1.09 7.22
CA ASP A 97 9.41 2.36 7.60
C ASP A 97 10.11 3.01 6.39
N ILE A 98 11.36 2.59 6.10
CA ILE A 98 12.14 2.99 4.93
C ILE A 98 12.35 1.76 4.06
N LEU A 99 11.78 1.74 2.85
CA LEU A 99 11.72 0.55 1.99
C LEU A 99 13.08 0.16 1.40
N ASP A 100 14.02 1.11 1.25
CA ASP A 100 15.44 0.84 1.03
C ASP A 100 16.32 1.46 2.14
N PRO A 101 16.61 0.72 3.23
CA PRO A 101 17.37 1.25 4.36
C PRO A 101 18.89 1.19 4.16
N SER A 102 19.40 1.02 2.93
CA SER A 102 20.84 0.93 2.68
C SER A 102 21.56 2.22 3.06
N LEU A 103 22.81 2.10 3.55
CA LEU A 103 23.60 3.25 4.01
C LEU A 103 23.77 4.31 2.92
N LEU A 104 23.98 3.88 1.68
CA LEU A 104 24.07 4.79 0.53
C LEU A 104 22.81 5.65 0.39
N ILE A 105 21.64 5.04 0.49
CA ILE A 105 20.35 5.73 0.34
C ILE A 105 20.08 6.68 1.50
N LYS A 106 20.43 6.29 2.72
CA LYS A 106 20.37 7.19 3.89
C LYS A 106 21.33 8.37 3.75
N CYS A 107 22.55 8.14 3.25
CA CYS A 107 23.53 9.19 3.01
C CYS A 107 23.11 10.15 1.89
N LEU A 108 22.47 9.64 0.83
CA LEU A 108 21.98 10.42 -0.30
C LEU A 108 20.60 11.06 -0.05
N GLN A 109 19.97 10.78 1.09
CA GLN A 109 18.66 11.30 1.48
C GLN A 109 17.58 11.09 0.38
N VAL A 110 17.57 9.92 -0.26
CA VAL A 110 16.55 9.59 -1.27
C VAL A 110 15.22 9.34 -0.56
N THR A 111 14.45 10.40 -0.37
CA THR A 111 13.19 10.34 0.40
C THR A 111 12.09 9.53 -0.30
N ASP A 112 12.23 9.23 -1.59
CA ASP A 112 11.23 8.44 -2.33
C ASP A 112 11.09 7.01 -1.82
N VAL A 113 12.07 6.47 -1.08
CA VAL A 113 11.94 5.15 -0.45
C VAL A 113 11.38 5.21 0.98
N TYR A 114 11.11 6.40 1.51
CA TYR A 114 10.51 6.58 2.83
C TYR A 114 9.01 6.34 2.68
N TYR A 115 8.45 5.50 3.54
CA TYR A 115 7.04 5.12 3.47
C TYR A 115 6.26 5.59 4.69
N PHE A 116 6.24 4.83 5.79
CA PHE A 116 5.66 5.32 7.06
C PHE A 116 6.65 6.09 7.94
N HIS A 117 7.90 6.30 7.50
CA HIS A 117 8.96 6.88 8.32
C HIS A 117 8.55 8.13 9.10
N ASP A 118 8.08 9.15 8.39
CA ASP A 118 7.73 10.43 9.01
C ASP A 118 6.55 10.31 9.97
N MET A 119 5.59 9.43 9.68
CA MET A 119 4.46 9.13 10.56
C MET A 119 4.90 8.37 11.82
N ILE A 120 5.78 7.38 11.67
CA ILE A 120 6.37 6.64 12.80
C ILE A 120 7.12 7.60 13.71
N ASP A 121 7.94 8.47 13.14
CA ASP A 121 8.68 9.50 13.88
C ASP A 121 7.76 10.48 14.58
N MET A 122 6.68 10.92 13.91
CA MET A 122 5.66 11.79 14.49
C MET A 122 4.98 11.11 15.69
N LEU A 123 4.55 9.86 15.57
CA LEU A 123 3.89 9.12 16.66
C LEU A 123 4.85 8.88 17.84
N ILE A 124 6.12 8.58 17.58
CA ILE A 124 7.13 8.45 18.65
C ILE A 124 7.33 9.78 19.38
N LYS A 125 7.38 10.91 18.67
CA LYS A 125 7.45 12.26 19.26
C LYS A 125 6.21 12.56 20.12
N CYS A 126 5.04 12.01 19.76
CA CYS A 126 3.83 12.09 20.57
C CYS A 126 3.83 11.16 21.81
N GLY A 127 4.86 10.32 21.99
CA GLY A 127 5.02 9.45 23.16
C GLY A 127 4.68 7.98 22.94
N TYR A 128 4.34 7.58 21.71
CA TYR A 128 4.14 6.17 21.38
C TYR A 128 5.46 5.39 21.43
N LYS A 129 5.39 4.13 21.88
CA LYS A 129 6.57 3.27 22.06
C LYS A 129 6.45 2.04 21.17
N LYS A 130 7.46 1.83 20.32
CA LYS A 130 7.55 0.64 19.47
C LYS A 130 7.47 -0.63 20.31
N GLY A 131 6.60 -1.57 19.94
CA GLY A 131 6.42 -2.84 20.65
C GLY A 131 5.59 -2.79 21.93
N THR A 132 5.14 -1.60 22.35
CA THR A 132 4.20 -1.44 23.47
C THR A 132 2.89 -0.82 23.00
N THR A 133 2.98 0.31 22.30
CA THR A 133 1.82 1.06 21.78
C THR A 133 1.93 1.38 20.29
N LEU A 134 3.01 1.02 19.61
CA LEU A 134 3.15 1.22 18.16
C LEU A 134 3.69 -0.04 17.48
N PHE A 135 2.97 -0.47 16.44
CA PHE A 135 3.21 -1.71 15.72
C PHE A 135 3.02 -1.51 14.21
N GLY A 136 3.68 -2.35 13.42
CA GLY A 136 3.56 -2.36 11.97
C GLY A 136 3.08 -3.71 11.45
N TYR A 137 2.31 -3.66 10.37
CA TYR A 137 1.91 -4.83 9.60
C TYR A 137 2.16 -4.60 8.12
N GLY A 138 3.35 -5.02 7.69
CA GLY A 138 3.66 -5.28 6.30
C GLY A 138 3.30 -6.73 5.94
N TYR A 139 2.85 -6.94 4.71
CA TYR A 139 2.45 -8.23 4.16
C TYR A 139 2.94 -8.39 2.71
N ASP A 140 2.86 -9.61 2.19
CA ASP A 140 3.19 -9.86 0.78
C ASP A 140 2.10 -9.27 -0.12
N PHE A 141 2.32 -8.02 -0.56
CA PHE A 141 1.38 -7.25 -1.36
C PHE A 141 1.12 -7.83 -2.76
N ARG A 142 1.80 -8.90 -3.16
CA ARG A 142 1.54 -9.62 -4.42
C ARG A 142 0.31 -10.51 -4.32
N GLN A 143 0.03 -11.00 -3.11
CA GLN A 143 -1.03 -11.94 -2.83
C GLN A 143 -2.40 -11.24 -2.76
N SER A 144 -3.47 -12.04 -2.76
CA SER A 144 -4.82 -11.52 -2.49
C SER A 144 -4.90 -10.93 -1.08
N ASN A 145 -5.68 -9.85 -0.95
CA ASN A 145 -5.97 -9.16 0.30
C ASN A 145 -6.72 -10.05 1.32
N ARG A 146 -7.22 -11.22 0.89
CA ARG A 146 -7.93 -12.19 1.74
C ARG A 146 -7.29 -13.57 1.76
N THR A 147 -5.98 -13.66 1.51
CA THR A 147 -5.24 -14.92 1.76
C THR A 147 -5.20 -15.22 3.25
N ASP A 148 -5.18 -16.51 3.61
CA ASP A 148 -5.10 -16.93 5.02
C ASP A 148 -3.89 -16.32 5.73
N GLN A 149 -2.74 -16.26 5.05
CA GLN A 149 -1.53 -15.62 5.57
C GLN A 149 -1.75 -14.14 5.92
N ALA A 150 -2.45 -13.39 5.07
CA ALA A 150 -2.73 -11.98 5.30
C ALA A 150 -3.76 -11.77 6.44
N MET A 151 -4.78 -12.62 6.50
CA MET A 151 -5.83 -12.54 7.53
C MET A 151 -5.32 -12.99 8.90
N ASP A 152 -4.69 -14.16 8.97
CA ASP A 152 -4.11 -14.70 10.21
C ASP A 152 -3.00 -13.80 10.74
N GLY A 153 -2.15 -13.26 9.85
CA GLY A 153 -1.10 -12.32 10.23
C GLY A 153 -1.65 -11.02 10.83
N LEU A 154 -2.72 -10.45 10.24
CA LEU A 154 -3.35 -9.24 10.78
C LEU A 154 -3.98 -9.53 12.15
N LYS A 155 -4.67 -10.67 12.28
CA LYS A 155 -5.24 -11.13 13.55
C LYS A 155 -4.16 -11.27 14.63
N GLU A 156 -3.03 -11.92 14.32
CA GLU A 156 -1.92 -12.09 15.26
C GLU A 156 -1.34 -10.73 15.71
N LYS A 157 -1.19 -9.78 14.78
CA LYS A 157 -0.71 -8.43 15.11
C LYS A 157 -1.68 -7.66 16.00
N LEU A 158 -2.98 -7.72 15.72
CA LEU A 158 -4.02 -7.11 16.56
C LEU A 158 -4.01 -7.71 17.97
N GLU A 159 -3.93 -9.04 18.08
CA GLU A 159 -3.82 -9.73 19.37
C GLU A 159 -2.56 -9.34 20.14
N THR A 160 -1.43 -9.24 19.44
CA THR A 160 -0.15 -8.87 20.03
C THR A 160 -0.18 -7.44 20.55
N ALA A 161 -0.67 -6.50 19.76
CA ALA A 161 -0.81 -5.09 20.15
C ALA A 161 -1.76 -4.92 21.34
N TYR A 162 -2.89 -5.63 21.33
CA TYR A 162 -3.85 -5.65 22.43
C TYR A 162 -3.24 -6.15 23.74
N LYS A 163 -2.50 -7.29 23.69
CA LYS A 163 -1.85 -7.86 24.88
C LYS A 163 -0.72 -6.97 25.40
N ALA A 164 0.13 -6.47 24.50
CA ALA A 164 1.29 -5.63 24.85
C ALA A 164 0.90 -4.27 25.46
N SER A 165 -0.30 -3.78 25.15
CA SER A 165 -0.86 -2.51 25.67
C SER A 165 -1.78 -2.69 26.89
N GLY A 166 -1.71 -3.84 27.58
CA GLY A 166 -2.50 -4.07 28.79
C GLY A 166 -3.99 -4.31 28.54
N GLY A 167 -4.36 -4.73 27.33
CA GLY A 167 -5.75 -5.05 26.96
C GLY A 167 -6.55 -3.85 26.43
N ARG A 168 -5.86 -2.80 25.95
CA ARG A 168 -6.51 -1.69 25.25
C ARG A 168 -6.74 -2.03 23.79
N LYS A 169 -7.88 -1.58 23.25
CA LYS A 169 -8.24 -1.78 21.85
C LYS A 169 -7.33 -0.95 20.93
N VAL A 170 -7.09 -1.46 19.73
CA VAL A 170 -6.15 -0.93 18.75
C VAL A 170 -6.82 0.13 17.87
N ASN A 171 -6.11 1.23 17.67
CA ASN A 171 -6.38 2.22 16.64
C ASN A 171 -5.62 1.81 15.36
N LEU A 172 -6.35 1.43 14.32
CA LEU A 172 -5.76 0.96 13.08
C LEU A 172 -5.58 2.13 12.10
N ILE A 173 -4.40 2.24 11.48
CA ILE A 173 -4.14 3.20 10.41
C ILE A 173 -3.69 2.43 9.18
N SER A 174 -4.47 2.48 8.10
CA SER A 174 -4.15 1.78 6.85
C SER A 174 -3.91 2.76 5.72
N HIS A 175 -2.99 2.43 4.82
CA HIS A 175 -2.72 3.22 3.62
C HIS A 175 -3.00 2.44 2.34
N SER A 176 -3.61 3.09 1.35
CA SER A 176 -3.80 2.57 -0.01
C SER A 176 -4.46 1.18 0.02
N MET A 177 -3.93 0.19 -0.70
CA MET A 177 -4.45 -1.18 -0.71
C MET A 177 -4.59 -1.81 0.70
N GLY A 178 -3.84 -1.35 1.70
CA GLY A 178 -3.99 -1.81 3.08
C GLY A 178 -5.39 -1.60 3.64
N GLY A 179 -6.12 -0.57 3.18
CA GLY A 179 -7.52 -0.39 3.55
C GLY A 179 -8.44 -1.45 2.93
N LEU A 180 -8.14 -1.96 1.75
CA LEU A 180 -8.88 -3.08 1.13
C LEU A 180 -8.63 -4.39 1.89
N LEU A 181 -7.40 -4.63 2.35
CA LEU A 181 -7.07 -5.75 3.23
C LEU A 181 -7.87 -5.68 4.54
N VAL A 182 -7.97 -4.49 5.14
CA VAL A 182 -8.77 -4.29 6.35
C VAL A 182 -10.25 -4.53 6.08
N SER A 183 -10.80 -4.05 4.96
CA SER A 183 -12.17 -4.35 4.55
C SER A 183 -12.42 -5.84 4.37
N CYS A 184 -11.49 -6.58 3.74
CA CYS A 184 -11.57 -8.03 3.64
C CYS A 184 -11.58 -8.68 5.03
N PHE A 185 -10.70 -8.22 5.92
CA PHE A 185 -10.62 -8.72 7.30
C PHE A 185 -11.90 -8.48 8.09
N ILE A 186 -12.53 -7.30 7.95
CA ILE A 186 -13.83 -7.01 8.58
C ILE A 186 -14.90 -7.98 8.08
N SER A 187 -14.94 -8.27 6.78
CA SER A 187 -15.94 -9.17 6.21
C SER A 187 -15.76 -10.62 6.67
N LEU A 188 -14.52 -11.09 6.79
CA LEU A 188 -14.20 -12.48 7.16
C LEU A 188 -14.12 -12.72 8.69
N HIS A 189 -13.71 -11.71 9.45
CA HIS A 189 -13.37 -11.81 10.87
C HIS A 189 -13.95 -10.62 11.67
N SER A 190 -15.20 -10.27 11.40
CA SER A 190 -15.92 -9.17 12.03
C SER A 190 -15.88 -9.21 13.56
N ASP A 191 -16.05 -10.39 14.16
CA ASP A 191 -16.00 -10.60 15.61
C ASP A 191 -14.62 -10.30 16.21
N VAL A 192 -13.56 -10.72 15.52
CA VAL A 192 -12.17 -10.45 15.89
C VAL A 192 -11.88 -8.96 15.76
N PHE A 193 -12.33 -8.32 14.68
CA PHE A 193 -12.17 -6.89 14.47
C PHE A 193 -12.87 -6.09 15.58
N SER A 194 -14.14 -6.37 15.88
CA SER A 194 -14.89 -5.74 16.98
C SER A 194 -14.25 -5.94 18.35
N LYS A 195 -13.62 -7.09 18.56
CA LYS A 195 -12.95 -7.42 19.82
C LYS A 195 -11.69 -6.58 20.03
N TYR A 196 -10.86 -6.44 19.00
CA TYR A 196 -9.53 -5.86 19.12
C TYR A 196 -9.41 -4.41 18.68
N VAL A 197 -10.26 -3.92 17.78
CA VAL A 197 -10.15 -2.59 17.18
C VAL A 197 -11.12 -1.61 17.86
N ASN A 198 -10.69 -0.35 18.01
CA ASN A 198 -11.48 0.77 18.50
C ASN A 198 -11.78 1.79 17.40
N LYS A 199 -10.74 2.16 16.65
CA LYS A 199 -10.82 3.14 15.56
C LYS A 199 -10.13 2.62 14.33
N TRP A 200 -10.59 3.03 13.16
CA TRP A 200 -9.91 2.82 11.89
C TRP A 200 -9.79 4.14 11.12
N ILE A 201 -8.55 4.52 10.82
CA ILE A 201 -8.20 5.64 9.96
C ILE A 201 -7.69 5.08 8.63
N SER A 202 -8.42 5.32 7.55
CA SER A 202 -8.02 4.96 6.20
C SER A 202 -7.39 6.16 5.50
N ILE A 203 -6.25 5.95 4.82
CA ILE A 203 -5.56 6.98 4.05
C ILE A 203 -5.42 6.51 2.60
N ALA A 204 -6.01 7.25 1.67
CA ALA A 204 -5.91 7.04 0.22
C ALA A 204 -6.29 5.62 -0.27
N THR A 205 -7.21 4.95 0.41
CA THR A 205 -7.63 3.60 0.03
C THR A 205 -8.44 3.62 -1.27
N PRO A 206 -8.09 2.84 -2.31
CA PRO A 206 -8.87 2.77 -3.54
C PRO A 206 -10.10 1.87 -3.38
N PHE A 207 -11.09 2.30 -2.59
CA PHE A 207 -12.27 1.47 -2.27
C PHE A 207 -12.99 0.97 -3.51
N GLN A 208 -13.06 1.78 -4.57
CA GLN A 208 -13.68 1.41 -5.86
C GLN A 208 -12.66 1.06 -6.95
N GLY A 209 -11.37 0.97 -6.61
CA GLY A 209 -10.28 0.71 -7.55
C GLY A 209 -9.56 1.99 -8.01
N ALA A 210 -8.47 1.80 -8.75
CA ALA A 210 -7.64 2.88 -9.31
C ALA A 210 -7.51 2.67 -10.83
N PRO A 211 -8.50 3.11 -11.62
CA PRO A 211 -8.74 2.57 -12.96
C PRO A 211 -7.55 2.74 -13.92
N GLY A 212 -7.02 3.97 -14.05
CA GLY A 212 -5.94 4.26 -14.98
C GLY A 212 -4.69 3.45 -14.68
N TYR A 213 -4.19 3.56 -13.44
CA TYR A 213 -2.98 2.85 -13.01
C TYR A 213 -3.14 1.33 -13.09
N ILE A 214 -4.26 0.77 -12.64
CA ILE A 214 -4.40 -0.69 -12.53
C ILE A 214 -4.64 -1.35 -13.90
N ASN A 215 -5.42 -0.72 -14.78
CA ASN A 215 -5.59 -1.23 -16.14
C ASN A 215 -4.24 -1.21 -16.89
N ASP A 216 -3.48 -0.13 -16.75
CA ASP A 216 -2.14 -0.02 -17.35
C ASP A 216 -1.13 -1.01 -16.75
N SER A 217 -1.18 -1.23 -15.44
CA SER A 217 -0.32 -2.20 -14.74
C SER A 217 -0.40 -3.60 -15.33
N LEU A 218 -1.61 -4.02 -15.72
CA LEU A 218 -1.86 -5.35 -16.31
C LEU A 218 -1.50 -5.43 -17.78
N LEU A 219 -1.50 -4.31 -18.51
CA LEU A 219 -1.25 -4.28 -19.94
C LEU A 219 0.21 -4.01 -20.26
N THR A 220 0.82 -2.99 -19.65
CA THR A 220 2.17 -2.55 -20.04
C THR A 220 3.12 -2.44 -18.85
N GLY A 221 2.61 -2.59 -17.61
CA GLY A 221 3.38 -2.62 -16.38
C GLY A 221 3.34 -1.32 -15.59
N LEU A 222 4.13 -1.26 -14.52
CA LEU A 222 4.27 -0.09 -13.67
C LEU A 222 5.72 0.37 -13.59
N GLN A 223 5.91 1.68 -13.51
CA GLN A 223 7.19 2.28 -13.19
C GLN A 223 6.98 3.34 -12.12
N PHE A 224 7.67 3.20 -10.99
CA PHE A 224 7.46 4.04 -9.81
C PHE A 224 8.31 5.32 -9.81
N VAL A 225 9.25 5.44 -10.75
CA VAL A 225 10.18 6.57 -10.88
C VAL A 225 10.36 6.86 -12.37
N GLU A 226 10.19 8.10 -12.79
CA GLU A 226 10.39 8.54 -14.18
C GLU A 226 11.79 9.14 -14.38
N GLY A 227 12.27 9.19 -15.63
CA GLY A 227 13.56 9.78 -15.98
C GLY A 227 14.78 8.88 -15.75
N LEU A 228 15.98 9.49 -15.66
CA LEU A 228 17.27 8.77 -15.55
C LEU A 228 17.40 7.93 -14.28
N GLU A 229 16.64 8.25 -13.23
CA GLU A 229 16.66 7.51 -11.97
C GLU A 229 15.97 6.15 -12.08
N SER A 230 15.04 6.03 -13.04
CA SER A 230 14.29 4.80 -13.30
C SER A 230 15.16 3.59 -13.66
N TYR A 231 16.35 3.82 -14.22
CA TYR A 231 17.34 2.77 -14.53
C TYR A 231 17.88 2.04 -13.29
N PHE A 232 17.76 2.65 -12.10
CA PHE A 232 18.16 2.04 -10.85
C PHE A 232 17.03 1.25 -10.17
N PHE A 233 15.81 1.31 -10.71
CA PHE A 233 14.66 0.57 -10.18
C PHE A 233 14.33 -0.64 -11.07
N VAL A 234 13.32 -1.41 -10.66
CA VAL A 234 12.80 -2.52 -11.47
C VAL A 234 12.20 -1.94 -12.75
N SER A 235 12.55 -2.51 -13.91
CA SER A 235 12.04 -2.01 -15.18
C SER A 235 10.53 -2.24 -15.29
N ARG A 236 9.86 -1.39 -16.07
CA ARG A 236 8.40 -1.48 -16.31
C ARG A 236 7.99 -2.87 -16.80
N TRP A 237 8.76 -3.44 -17.72
CA TRP A 237 8.49 -4.78 -18.27
C TRP A 237 8.74 -5.90 -17.25
N SER A 238 9.84 -5.85 -16.49
CA SER A 238 10.06 -6.83 -15.41
C SER A 238 8.93 -6.79 -14.38
N MET A 239 8.41 -5.59 -14.09
CA MET A 239 7.28 -5.39 -13.19
C MET A 239 5.99 -5.95 -13.81
N HIS A 240 5.67 -5.63 -15.07
CA HIS A 240 4.54 -6.19 -15.82
C HIS A 240 4.47 -7.71 -15.68
N GLN A 241 5.59 -8.40 -15.95
CA GLN A 241 5.67 -9.86 -15.88
C GLN A 241 5.42 -10.44 -14.48
N LEU A 242 5.61 -9.65 -13.41
CA LEU A 242 5.15 -10.04 -12.07
C LEU A 242 3.65 -9.73 -11.88
N LEU A 243 3.22 -8.52 -12.24
CA LEU A 243 1.90 -8.00 -11.90
C LEU A 243 0.75 -8.76 -12.54
N VAL A 244 0.94 -9.33 -13.75
CA VAL A 244 -0.05 -10.20 -14.42
C VAL A 244 -0.42 -11.41 -13.56
N GLU A 245 0.47 -11.86 -12.67
CA GLU A 245 0.28 -13.01 -11.78
C GLU A 245 0.01 -12.62 -10.32
N CYS A 246 -0.26 -11.34 -10.02
CA CYS A 246 -0.52 -10.83 -8.67
C CYS A 246 -2.01 -10.57 -8.42
N PRO A 247 -2.70 -11.36 -7.57
CA PRO A 247 -4.10 -11.13 -7.23
C PRO A 247 -4.45 -9.75 -6.70
N SER A 248 -3.51 -9.10 -6.00
CA SER A 248 -3.70 -7.74 -5.50
C SER A 248 -4.02 -6.72 -6.59
N ILE A 249 -3.44 -6.87 -7.79
CA ILE A 249 -3.69 -5.97 -8.92
C ILE A 249 -5.13 -6.11 -9.41
N TYR A 250 -5.59 -7.34 -9.57
CA TYR A 250 -6.95 -7.63 -10.02
C TYR A 250 -7.99 -7.16 -9.00
N GLU A 251 -7.69 -7.20 -7.70
CA GLU A 251 -8.57 -6.72 -6.64
C GLU A 251 -8.71 -5.19 -6.59
N MET A 252 -7.81 -4.46 -7.25
CA MET A 252 -7.86 -3.00 -7.40
C MET A 252 -8.38 -2.53 -8.76
N LEU A 253 -8.81 -3.45 -9.63
CA LEU A 253 -9.51 -3.10 -10.87
C LEU A 253 -10.73 -2.21 -10.59
N PRO A 254 -11.12 -1.33 -11.54
CA PRO A 254 -12.29 -0.47 -11.39
C PRO A 254 -13.51 -1.31 -11.04
N ASN A 255 -14.25 -0.94 -9.99
CA ASN A 255 -15.47 -1.63 -9.62
C ASN A 255 -16.52 -1.45 -10.74
N PRO A 256 -16.93 -2.52 -11.43
CA PRO A 256 -17.91 -2.42 -12.51
C PRO A 256 -19.33 -2.13 -11.97
N GLU A 257 -19.62 -2.48 -10.71
CA GLU A 257 -20.93 -2.23 -10.08
C GLU A 257 -21.03 -0.82 -9.48
N PHE A 258 -19.93 -0.06 -9.41
CA PHE A 258 -19.94 1.28 -8.86
C PHE A 258 -20.45 2.30 -9.87
N GLN A 259 -21.32 3.20 -9.41
CA GLN A 259 -21.88 4.26 -10.22
C GLN A 259 -20.92 5.45 -10.29
N TRP A 260 -19.85 5.30 -11.06
CA TRP A 260 -18.91 6.39 -11.34
C TRP A 260 -19.64 7.57 -12.01
N LYS A 261 -19.28 8.81 -11.64
CA LYS A 261 -19.74 10.02 -12.34
C LYS A 261 -19.44 9.99 -13.85
N LYS A 262 -18.27 9.45 -14.19
CA LYS A 262 -17.84 9.11 -15.54
C LYS A 262 -17.32 7.68 -15.48
N GLN A 263 -17.79 6.78 -16.34
CA GLN A 263 -17.26 5.42 -16.39
C GLN A 263 -15.79 5.44 -16.83
N PRO A 264 -14.88 4.76 -16.11
CA PRO A 264 -13.49 4.65 -16.54
C PRO A 264 -13.39 3.69 -17.73
N GLU A 265 -12.62 4.07 -18.73
CA GLU A 265 -12.54 3.34 -20.00
C GLU A 265 -11.09 3.00 -20.38
N ILE A 266 -10.91 1.86 -21.04
CA ILE A 266 -9.71 1.59 -21.84
C ILE A 266 -10.06 1.94 -23.28
N VAL A 267 -9.22 2.74 -23.92
CA VAL A 267 -9.40 3.27 -25.26
C VAL A 267 -8.24 2.78 -26.12
N VAL A 268 -8.53 2.28 -27.31
CA VAL A 268 -7.50 1.77 -28.21
C VAL A 268 -7.74 2.31 -29.62
N TRP A 269 -6.75 2.99 -30.19
CA TRP A 269 -6.74 3.29 -31.62
C TRP A 269 -6.45 2.00 -32.38
N ARG A 270 -7.42 1.53 -33.15
CA ARG A 270 -7.36 0.27 -33.90
C ARG A 270 -7.43 0.55 -35.39
N ASN A 271 -6.62 -0.15 -36.17
CA ASN A 271 -6.71 -0.08 -37.62
C ASN A 271 -7.87 -0.97 -38.10
N ARG A 272 -8.81 -0.39 -38.86
CA ARG A 272 -9.88 -1.14 -39.52
C ARG A 272 -9.83 -0.93 -41.02
N SER A 273 -9.72 -2.04 -41.75
CA SER A 273 -9.87 -2.09 -43.19
C SER A 273 -11.34 -2.19 -43.57
N GLU A 274 -11.94 -1.11 -44.06
CA GLU A 274 -13.27 -1.12 -44.66
C GLU A 274 -13.17 -0.80 -46.15
N ASN A 275 -13.76 -1.66 -47.00
CA ASN A 275 -13.76 -1.48 -48.46
C ASN A 275 -12.36 -1.29 -49.09
N GLY A 276 -11.30 -1.86 -48.48
CA GLY A 276 -9.92 -1.75 -48.95
C GLY A 276 -9.22 -0.43 -48.60
N GLN A 277 -9.82 0.39 -47.74
CA GLN A 277 -9.17 1.55 -47.12
C GLN A 277 -8.99 1.31 -45.62
N ASP A 278 -7.76 1.47 -45.18
CA ASP A 278 -7.39 1.41 -43.77
C ASP A 278 -7.70 2.75 -43.11
N SER A 279 -8.38 2.70 -41.97
CA SER A 279 -8.67 3.88 -41.16
C SER A 279 -8.50 3.56 -39.68
N ALA A 280 -7.82 4.45 -38.97
CA ALA A 280 -7.71 4.38 -37.51
C ALA A 280 -9.06 4.76 -36.87
N ARG A 281 -9.55 3.92 -35.96
CA ARG A 281 -10.77 4.17 -35.20
C ARG A 281 -10.56 3.88 -33.72
N LEU A 282 -11.23 4.65 -32.89
CA LEU A 282 -11.26 4.42 -31.44
C LEU A 282 -12.20 3.27 -31.11
N GLU A 283 -11.68 2.29 -30.39
CA GLU A 283 -12.45 1.26 -29.69
C GLU A 283 -12.38 1.51 -28.19
N THR A 284 -13.52 1.39 -27.51
CA THR A 284 -13.66 1.71 -26.09
C THR A 284 -14.14 0.47 -25.35
N TYR A 285 -13.52 0.21 -24.19
CA TYR A 285 -13.77 -0.93 -23.34
C TYR A 285 -14.05 -0.45 -21.92
N ASP A 286 -15.28 -0.69 -21.45
CA ASP A 286 -15.68 -0.37 -20.08
C ASP A 286 -15.21 -1.46 -19.08
N PRO A 287 -15.42 -1.27 -17.75
CA PRO A 287 -15.00 -2.25 -16.75
C PRO A 287 -15.66 -3.64 -16.87
N PHE A 288 -16.79 -3.77 -17.58
CA PHE A 288 -17.41 -5.07 -17.86
C PHE A 288 -16.83 -5.72 -19.13
N GLY A 289 -16.45 -4.92 -20.12
CA GLY A 289 -16.01 -5.34 -21.45
C GLY A 289 -14.49 -5.47 -21.63
N CYS A 290 -13.68 -5.01 -20.68
CA CYS A 290 -12.21 -5.00 -20.82
C CYS A 290 -11.55 -6.39 -20.76
N VAL A 291 -12.23 -7.42 -20.25
CA VAL A 291 -11.65 -8.77 -20.12
C VAL A 291 -11.18 -9.34 -21.45
N GLY A 292 -12.01 -9.22 -22.51
CA GLY A 292 -11.63 -9.71 -23.84
C GLY A 292 -10.41 -8.98 -24.41
N LEU A 293 -10.25 -7.70 -24.10
CA LEU A 293 -9.05 -6.95 -24.48
C LEU A 293 -7.81 -7.48 -23.76
N PHE A 294 -7.90 -7.74 -22.44
CA PHE A 294 -6.77 -8.30 -21.70
C PHE A 294 -6.37 -9.69 -22.22
N GLU A 295 -7.35 -10.55 -22.52
CA GLU A 295 -7.08 -11.88 -23.10
C GLU A 295 -6.33 -11.78 -24.43
N GLU A 296 -6.77 -10.90 -25.33
CA GLU A 296 -6.11 -10.71 -26.64
C GLU A 296 -4.75 -10.03 -26.52
N ALA A 297 -4.61 -9.03 -25.64
CA ALA A 297 -3.35 -8.32 -25.43
C ALA A 297 -2.27 -9.22 -24.82
N LEU A 298 -2.65 -10.11 -23.90
CA LEU A 298 -1.73 -10.99 -23.19
C LEU A 298 -1.60 -12.38 -23.82
N LYS A 299 -2.28 -12.68 -24.93
CA LYS A 299 -2.35 -14.03 -25.52
C LYS A 299 -0.98 -14.67 -25.80
N ASP A 300 -0.02 -13.85 -26.24
CA ASP A 300 1.34 -14.26 -26.59
C ASP A 300 2.37 -13.76 -25.56
N ASN A 301 1.91 -13.25 -24.41
CA ASN A 301 2.80 -12.74 -23.38
C ASN A 301 3.55 -13.89 -22.70
N GLU A 302 4.85 -13.70 -22.49
CA GLU A 302 5.74 -14.72 -21.97
C GLU A 302 6.87 -14.13 -21.11
N ILE A 303 7.49 -15.00 -20.31
CA ILE A 303 8.66 -14.70 -19.50
C ILE A 303 9.76 -15.71 -19.76
N GLU A 304 10.98 -15.20 -20.00
CA GLU A 304 12.17 -16.04 -20.10
C GLU A 304 12.82 -16.17 -18.72
N TYR A 305 12.68 -17.34 -18.11
CA TYR A 305 13.27 -17.65 -16.80
C TYR A 305 14.16 -18.90 -16.87
N ASN A 306 15.44 -18.77 -16.49
CA ASN A 306 16.42 -19.86 -16.54
C ASN A 306 16.47 -20.58 -17.91
N LYS A 307 16.44 -19.82 -19.02
CA LYS A 307 16.42 -20.30 -20.42
C LYS A 307 15.17 -21.12 -20.78
N LYS A 308 14.10 -21.00 -20.00
CA LYS A 308 12.78 -21.54 -20.32
C LYS A 308 11.85 -20.38 -20.59
N THR A 309 11.07 -20.51 -21.66
CA THR A 309 9.95 -19.63 -21.95
C THR A 309 8.72 -20.16 -21.21
N ILE A 310 8.09 -19.30 -20.43
CA ILE A 310 6.88 -19.61 -19.66
C ILE A 310 5.78 -18.65 -20.13
N PRO A 311 4.61 -19.15 -20.55
CA PRO A 311 3.51 -18.29 -20.96
C PRO A 311 2.92 -17.55 -19.75
N LEU A 312 2.57 -16.28 -19.94
CA LEU A 312 1.94 -15.39 -18.96
C LEU A 312 0.68 -14.72 -19.54
N PRO A 313 -0.34 -15.51 -19.94
CA PRO A 313 -1.58 -14.96 -20.46
C PRO A 313 -2.38 -14.26 -19.35
N PHE A 314 -3.43 -13.54 -19.74
CA PHE A 314 -4.38 -12.98 -18.77
C PHE A 314 -4.92 -14.09 -17.85
N ASN A 315 -4.78 -13.91 -16.53
CA ASN A 315 -5.09 -14.97 -15.59
C ASN A 315 -6.56 -14.91 -15.13
N LEU A 316 -7.42 -15.62 -15.86
CA LEU A 316 -8.86 -15.72 -15.55
C LEU A 316 -9.18 -16.28 -14.16
N SER A 317 -8.30 -17.12 -13.59
CA SER A 317 -8.50 -17.67 -12.25
C SER A 317 -8.36 -16.57 -11.20
N ILE A 318 -7.34 -15.72 -11.34
CA ILE A 318 -7.16 -14.53 -10.50
C ILE A 318 -8.34 -13.56 -10.69
N TYR A 319 -8.75 -13.29 -11.93
CA TYR A 319 -9.88 -12.40 -12.19
C TYR A 319 -11.18 -12.86 -11.51
N LYS A 320 -11.50 -14.17 -11.58
CA LYS A 320 -12.66 -14.75 -10.88
C LYS A 320 -12.53 -14.66 -9.35
N TRP A 321 -11.33 -14.86 -8.81
CA TRP A 321 -11.05 -14.70 -7.39
C TRP A 321 -11.28 -13.26 -6.94
N ALA A 322 -10.74 -12.29 -7.68
CA ALA A 322 -10.89 -10.87 -7.43
C ALA A 322 -12.34 -10.40 -7.54
N ALA A 323 -13.12 -10.92 -8.50
CA ALA A 323 -14.56 -10.65 -8.59
C ALA A 323 -15.32 -11.14 -7.34
N THR A 324 -14.89 -12.24 -6.73
CA THR A 324 -15.45 -12.71 -5.45
C THR A 324 -15.05 -11.78 -4.30
N THR A 325 -13.79 -11.34 -4.26
CA THR A 325 -13.33 -10.31 -3.31
C THR A 325 -14.13 -9.01 -3.49
N ARG A 326 -14.42 -8.59 -4.72
CA ARG A 326 -15.20 -7.38 -5.01
C ARG A 326 -16.63 -7.47 -4.44
N LYS A 327 -17.32 -8.61 -4.59
CA LYS A 327 -18.65 -8.82 -3.99
C LYS A 327 -18.62 -8.69 -2.46
N MET A 328 -17.56 -9.21 -1.84
CA MET A 328 -17.32 -9.07 -0.41
C MET A 328 -17.12 -7.60 -0.01
N LEU A 329 -16.26 -6.88 -0.73
CA LEU A 329 -16.01 -5.45 -0.50
C LEU A 329 -17.25 -4.59 -0.73
N ASN A 330 -18.11 -4.93 -1.68
CA ASN A 330 -19.35 -4.19 -1.95
C ASN A 330 -20.41 -4.39 -0.84
N SER A 331 -20.28 -5.42 0.00
CA SER A 331 -21.26 -5.78 1.03
C SER A 331 -20.75 -5.64 2.46
N VAL A 332 -19.45 -5.34 2.65
CA VAL A 332 -18.85 -5.20 3.98
C VAL A 332 -19.49 -4.03 4.73
N GLN A 333 -19.74 -4.24 6.02
CA GLN A 333 -20.25 -3.22 6.92
C GLN A 333 -19.30 -3.10 8.11
N LEU A 334 -19.05 -1.86 8.54
CA LEU A 334 -18.27 -1.61 9.73
C LEU A 334 -19.06 -2.09 10.96
N PRO A 335 -18.46 -2.87 11.88
CA PRO A 335 -19.16 -3.29 13.08
C PRO A 335 -19.54 -2.12 13.98
N GLU A 336 -20.62 -2.28 14.75
CA GLU A 336 -21.08 -1.25 15.68
C GLU A 336 -20.01 -0.89 16.73
N GLY A 337 -19.92 0.40 17.06
CA GLY A 337 -19.01 0.92 18.08
C GLY A 337 -17.56 1.06 17.62
N ILE A 338 -17.27 0.96 16.33
CA ILE A 338 -15.96 1.30 15.75
C ILE A 338 -16.06 2.67 15.09
N ASP A 339 -15.16 3.58 15.48
CA ASP A 339 -15.07 4.88 14.83
C ASP A 339 -14.24 4.77 13.54
N PHE A 340 -14.76 5.30 12.43
CA PHE A 340 -14.08 5.30 11.15
C PHE A 340 -13.83 6.72 10.63
N TYR A 341 -12.62 6.93 10.12
CA TYR A 341 -12.17 8.18 9.52
C TYR A 341 -11.48 7.90 8.19
N ASN A 342 -11.64 8.81 7.23
CA ASN A 342 -11.08 8.66 5.90
C ASN A 342 -10.34 9.93 5.47
N ILE A 343 -9.09 9.77 5.02
CA ILE A 343 -8.29 10.81 4.37
C ILE A 343 -8.08 10.38 2.93
N TYR A 344 -8.36 11.27 1.99
CA TYR A 344 -8.13 11.04 0.57
C TYR A 344 -7.42 12.24 -0.05
N GLY A 345 -6.59 12.00 -1.06
CA GLY A 345 -5.91 13.10 -1.76
C GLY A 345 -6.80 13.69 -2.86
N THR A 346 -6.56 14.97 -3.15
CA THR A 346 -7.30 15.76 -4.13
C THR A 346 -6.35 16.68 -4.90
N SER A 347 -6.89 17.42 -5.86
CA SER A 347 -6.23 18.53 -6.56
C SER A 347 -5.02 18.13 -7.40
N LEU A 348 -4.89 16.84 -7.71
CA LEU A 348 -3.90 16.33 -8.66
C LEU A 348 -4.57 15.56 -9.78
N ASP A 349 -4.05 15.76 -10.99
CA ASP A 349 -4.42 15.00 -12.17
C ASP A 349 -4.12 13.53 -11.92
N THR A 350 -5.19 12.73 -11.86
CA THR A 350 -5.12 11.32 -11.53
C THR A 350 -5.57 10.46 -12.69
N PRO A 351 -4.69 9.59 -13.22
CA PRO A 351 -4.99 8.67 -14.32
C PRO A 351 -6.32 7.93 -14.12
N PHE A 352 -7.20 8.07 -15.10
CA PHE A 352 -8.55 7.54 -15.05
C PHE A 352 -8.84 6.63 -16.24
N ASP A 353 -8.84 7.18 -17.45
CA ASP A 353 -8.89 6.38 -18.67
C ASP A 353 -7.47 6.10 -19.16
N VAL A 354 -7.31 5.00 -19.88
CA VAL A 354 -6.03 4.64 -20.52
C VAL A 354 -6.23 4.50 -22.01
N CYS A 355 -5.42 5.19 -22.80
CA CYS A 355 -5.45 5.18 -24.26
C CYS A 355 -4.17 4.56 -24.83
N TYR A 356 -4.32 3.69 -25.84
CA TYR A 356 -3.20 3.06 -26.54
C TYR A 356 -3.24 3.30 -28.04
N GLY A 357 -2.07 3.54 -28.63
CA GLY A 357 -1.91 3.94 -30.03
C GLY A 357 -2.35 5.38 -30.29
N SER A 358 -2.33 5.78 -31.55
CA SER A 358 -2.79 7.11 -32.01
C SER A 358 -3.47 7.01 -33.37
N GLU A 359 -4.11 8.09 -33.82
CA GLU A 359 -4.68 8.15 -35.17
C GLU A 359 -3.62 7.89 -36.28
N THR A 360 -2.38 8.31 -36.04
CA THR A 360 -1.27 8.12 -37.00
C THR A 360 -0.49 6.82 -36.82
N ASP A 361 -0.62 6.18 -35.66
CA ASP A 361 0.05 4.92 -35.30
C ASP A 361 -0.90 4.03 -34.49
N PRO A 362 -1.92 3.43 -35.15
CA PRO A 362 -2.91 2.60 -34.48
C PRO A 362 -2.37 1.19 -34.20
N ILE A 363 -2.89 0.57 -33.14
CA ILE A 363 -2.64 -0.82 -32.76
C ILE A 363 -3.30 -1.77 -33.78
N ASN A 364 -2.51 -2.64 -34.40
CA ASN A 364 -3.00 -3.61 -35.40
C ASN A 364 -3.36 -4.94 -34.75
N ASP A 365 -2.48 -5.49 -33.93
CA ASP A 365 -2.75 -6.65 -33.06
C ASP A 365 -2.84 -6.19 -31.61
N PRO A 366 -3.89 -6.57 -30.83
CA PRO A 366 -3.97 -6.20 -29.42
C PRO A 366 -2.73 -6.58 -28.60
N SER A 367 -1.95 -7.59 -29.01
CA SER A 367 -0.68 -7.95 -28.34
C SER A 367 0.38 -6.85 -28.39
N GLU A 368 0.29 -5.92 -29.35
CA GLU A 368 1.19 -4.76 -29.44
C GLU A 368 0.99 -3.80 -28.26
N ILE A 369 -0.17 -3.83 -27.59
CA ILE A 369 -0.48 -2.96 -26.44
C ILE A 369 0.58 -3.12 -25.36
N CYS A 370 0.99 -4.36 -25.05
CA CYS A 370 1.97 -4.65 -24.00
C CYS A 370 3.35 -4.00 -24.19
N HIS A 371 3.64 -3.55 -25.41
CA HIS A 371 4.90 -2.90 -25.77
C HIS A 371 4.73 -1.45 -26.19
N SER A 372 3.53 -0.90 -25.99
CA SER A 372 3.21 0.52 -26.21
C SER A 372 3.32 1.32 -24.91
N LEU A 373 3.19 2.64 -25.02
CA LEU A 373 3.05 3.54 -23.87
C LEU A 373 1.61 4.03 -23.78
N PRO A 374 1.01 4.04 -22.58
CA PRO A 374 -0.32 4.59 -22.38
C PRO A 374 -0.30 6.12 -22.46
N GLU A 375 -1.39 6.70 -22.95
CA GLU A 375 -1.78 8.07 -22.65
C GLU A 375 -2.96 8.07 -21.68
N TYR A 376 -2.95 8.96 -20.69
CA TYR A 376 -4.01 9.02 -19.69
C TYR A 376 -4.94 10.20 -19.92
N SER A 377 -6.22 9.98 -19.65
CA SER A 377 -7.12 11.04 -19.23
C SER A 377 -7.12 11.13 -17.71
N TYR A 378 -7.44 12.30 -17.16
CA TYR A 378 -7.30 12.57 -15.73
C TYR A 378 -8.61 13.01 -15.10
N VAL A 379 -8.76 12.66 -13.82
CA VAL A 379 -9.77 13.19 -12.91
C VAL A 379 -9.10 13.69 -11.63
N ASP A 380 -9.87 14.37 -10.77
CA ASP A 380 -9.37 14.81 -9.46
C ASP A 380 -9.04 13.61 -8.54
N GLY A 381 -7.88 13.68 -7.89
CA GLY A 381 -7.41 12.65 -6.97
C GLY A 381 -6.02 12.96 -6.45
N ASP A 382 -5.26 11.91 -6.13
CA ASP A 382 -3.95 11.99 -5.50
C ASP A 382 -2.78 11.61 -6.42
N ALA A 383 -2.99 11.69 -7.74
CA ALA A 383 -2.09 11.18 -8.78
C ALA A 383 -1.92 9.65 -8.80
N THR A 384 -2.76 8.89 -8.10
CA THR A 384 -2.86 7.42 -8.21
C THR A 384 -4.31 6.94 -8.14
N VAL A 385 -5.04 7.36 -7.11
CA VAL A 385 -6.40 6.97 -6.80
C VAL A 385 -7.33 8.17 -7.02
N PRO A 386 -8.37 8.03 -7.85
CA PRO A 386 -9.40 9.07 -7.99
C PRO A 386 -10.04 9.39 -6.64
N ALA A 387 -10.24 10.67 -6.34
CA ALA A 387 -10.87 11.10 -5.08
C ALA A 387 -12.26 10.48 -4.89
N GLU A 388 -13.01 10.30 -5.99
CA GLU A 388 -14.32 9.63 -5.98
C GLU A 388 -14.23 8.17 -5.48
N SER A 389 -13.20 7.43 -5.91
CA SER A 389 -12.95 6.06 -5.47
C SER A 389 -12.57 6.02 -3.99
N ALA A 390 -11.67 6.91 -3.57
CA ALA A 390 -11.18 6.94 -2.20
C ALA A 390 -12.24 7.38 -1.19
N MET A 391 -13.20 8.22 -1.60
CA MET A 391 -14.31 8.66 -0.76
C MET A 391 -15.46 7.65 -0.70
N ALA A 392 -15.61 6.79 -1.72
CA ALA A 392 -16.69 5.81 -1.83
C ALA A 392 -16.43 4.55 -1.00
N ASP A 393 -16.16 4.73 0.29
CA ASP A 393 -15.79 3.67 1.23
C ASP A 393 -16.98 2.82 1.72
N GLY A 394 -18.22 3.33 1.61
CA GLY A 394 -19.43 2.62 2.02
C GLY A 394 -19.66 2.54 3.53
N PHE A 395 -18.81 3.18 4.35
CA PHE A 395 -18.89 3.14 5.81
C PHE A 395 -19.52 4.42 6.39
N PRO A 396 -20.09 4.37 7.61
CA PRO A 396 -20.54 5.56 8.31
C PRO A 396 -19.35 6.32 8.93
N ALA A 397 -18.49 6.93 8.09
CA ALA A 397 -17.35 7.69 8.57
C ALA A 397 -17.79 8.89 9.42
N ILE A 398 -17.11 9.09 10.55
CA ILE A 398 -17.28 10.27 11.41
C ILE A 398 -16.81 11.52 10.67
N GLU A 399 -15.69 11.42 9.96
CA GLU A 399 -15.13 12.51 9.19
C GLU A 399 -14.43 11.96 7.94
N ARG A 400 -14.60 12.66 6.81
CA ARG A 400 -13.85 12.45 5.58
C ARG A 400 -13.15 13.74 5.21
N VAL A 401 -11.87 13.66 4.88
CA VAL A 401 -11.04 14.83 4.63
C VAL A 401 -10.29 14.67 3.31
N GLY A 402 -10.51 15.61 2.39
CA GLY A 402 -9.72 15.76 1.18
C GLY A 402 -8.49 16.64 1.45
N ILE A 403 -7.30 16.17 1.08
CA ILE A 403 -6.04 16.90 1.22
C ILE A 403 -5.41 17.07 -0.17
N PRO A 404 -5.03 18.30 -0.59
CA PRO A 404 -4.43 18.53 -1.90
C PRO A 404 -2.98 18.03 -1.96
N CYS A 405 -2.80 16.71 -2.10
CA CYS A 405 -1.52 16.05 -1.88
C CYS A 405 -1.44 14.73 -2.65
N ALA A 406 -0.22 14.38 -3.08
CA ALA A 406 0.05 13.15 -3.82
C ALA A 406 -0.05 11.91 -2.94
N HIS A 407 -0.42 10.77 -3.53
CA HIS A 407 -0.75 9.52 -2.88
C HIS A 407 0.21 9.14 -1.74
N ARG A 408 1.51 9.06 -2.04
CA ARG A 408 2.54 8.72 -1.03
C ARG A 408 2.92 9.90 -0.15
N THR A 409 2.80 11.13 -0.63
CA THR A 409 3.12 12.33 0.15
C THR A 409 2.13 12.53 1.30
N LEU A 410 0.91 12.00 1.22
CA LEU A 410 -0.05 11.99 2.33
C LEU A 410 0.53 11.38 3.62
N LEU A 411 1.46 10.42 3.52
CA LEU A 411 2.08 9.78 4.69
C LEU A 411 3.12 10.65 5.42
N ARG A 412 3.49 11.79 4.85
CA ARG A 412 4.42 12.78 5.41
C ARG A 412 3.86 14.20 5.44
N ASP A 413 2.57 14.34 5.14
CA ASP A 413 1.89 15.62 5.10
C ASP A 413 1.53 16.08 6.52
N GLU A 414 1.89 17.32 6.86
CA GLU A 414 1.68 17.84 8.23
C GLU A 414 0.19 18.02 8.55
N THR A 415 -0.64 18.37 7.56
CA THR A 415 -2.09 18.48 7.76
C THR A 415 -2.69 17.08 8.02
N VAL A 416 -2.23 16.05 7.31
CA VAL A 416 -2.59 14.66 7.64
C VAL A 416 -2.20 14.30 9.08
N PHE A 417 -1.01 14.70 9.53
CA PHE A 417 -0.58 14.46 10.91
C PHE A 417 -1.43 15.21 11.94
N GLU A 418 -1.88 16.43 11.65
CA GLU A 418 -2.82 17.17 12.50
C GLU A 418 -4.15 16.42 12.67
N TYR A 419 -4.73 15.90 11.59
CA TYR A 419 -5.94 15.08 11.65
C TYR A 419 -5.74 13.78 12.41
N ILE A 420 -4.62 13.09 12.18
CA ILE A 420 -4.28 11.86 12.91
C ILE A 420 -4.16 12.16 14.42
N ARG A 421 -3.43 13.21 14.81
CA ARG A 421 -3.32 13.61 16.23
C ARG A 421 -4.69 13.93 16.84
N LYS A 422 -5.51 14.70 16.13
CA LYS A 422 -6.89 15.04 16.52
C LYS A 422 -7.73 13.78 16.77
N TRP A 423 -7.76 12.85 15.82
CA TRP A 423 -8.61 11.65 15.90
C TRP A 423 -8.11 10.60 16.90
N LEU A 424 -6.81 10.61 17.19
CA LEU A 424 -6.21 9.82 18.26
C LEU A 424 -6.34 10.47 19.63
N GLY A 425 -6.88 11.70 19.73
CA GLY A 425 -7.02 12.42 20.99
C GLY A 425 -5.68 12.85 21.61
N ILE A 426 -4.64 13.03 20.80
CA ILE A 426 -3.33 13.50 21.26
C ILE A 426 -3.43 15.01 21.46
N GLU A 427 -3.46 15.47 22.71
CA GLU A 427 -3.43 16.89 23.03
C GLU A 427 -2.14 17.52 22.47
N GLU A 428 -2.27 18.61 21.71
CA GLU A 428 -1.12 19.42 21.35
C GLU A 428 -0.50 19.94 22.66
N GLN A 429 0.72 19.51 22.96
CA GLN A 429 1.53 20.22 23.94
C GLN A 429 1.74 21.62 23.38
N SER A 430 0.87 22.56 23.78
CA SER A 430 1.09 23.96 23.51
C SER A 430 2.46 24.29 24.09
N ASN A 431 3.46 24.45 23.22
CA ASN A 431 4.70 25.12 23.54
C ASN A 431 4.38 26.61 23.75
N THR A 432 3.61 26.91 24.79
CA THR A 432 3.72 28.19 25.49
C THR A 432 5.01 28.18 26.28
N THR A 433 6.14 28.24 25.57
CA THR A 433 7.24 29.08 26.01
C THR A 433 6.71 30.51 25.97
N ARG A 434 5.94 30.88 27.01
CA ARG A 434 5.91 32.26 27.46
C ARG A 434 7.35 32.58 27.83
N VAL A 435 8.10 33.08 26.85
CA VAL A 435 9.29 33.89 27.11
C VAL A 435 8.77 35.03 27.97
N GLY A 436 8.96 34.88 29.28
CA GLY A 436 8.74 35.94 30.23
C GLY A 436 9.69 37.06 29.86
N VAL A 437 9.21 38.01 29.05
CA VAL A 437 9.86 39.30 28.85
C VAL A 437 9.89 39.95 30.23
N LYS A 438 11.00 39.78 30.94
CA LYS A 438 11.35 40.63 32.07
C LYS A 438 11.51 42.04 31.50
N THR A 439 10.49 42.86 31.69
CA THR A 439 10.58 44.29 31.45
C THR A 439 11.63 44.87 32.40
N SER A 440 12.77 45.24 31.82
CA SER A 440 13.81 46.02 32.48
C SER A 440 13.21 47.38 32.83
N LYS A 441 13.07 47.68 34.12
CA LYS A 441 12.78 49.05 34.58
C LYS A 441 13.98 49.92 34.24
N VAL A 442 13.80 50.83 33.29
CA VAL A 442 14.71 51.97 33.08
C VAL A 442 14.49 52.93 34.23
N VAL A 443 15.56 53.24 34.96
CA VAL A 443 15.60 54.29 35.96
C VAL A 443 16.06 55.54 35.23
N ASP A 444 15.16 56.51 35.06
CA ASP A 444 15.51 57.86 34.65
C ASP A 444 16.32 58.53 35.76
N VAL A 445 17.49 59.04 35.39
CA VAL A 445 18.34 59.86 36.25
C VAL A 445 18.16 61.31 35.80
N ASP A 446 17.38 62.07 36.57
CA ASP A 446 17.35 63.53 36.47
C ASP A 446 18.69 64.08 36.98
N LEU A 447 19.37 64.85 36.13
CA LEU A 447 20.46 65.74 36.50
C LEU A 447 20.17 67.14 35.93
N ALA A 448 19.92 68.05 36.88
CA ALA A 448 20.07 69.50 36.91
C ALA A 448 20.09 70.30 35.59
#